data_AF-A0A7S3AMP7-F1
#
_entry.id   AF-A0A7S3AMP7-F1
#
_cell.length_a   1.000
_cell.length_b   1.000
_cell.length_c   1.000
_cell.angle_alpha   90.00
_cell.angle_beta   90.00
_cell.angle_gamma   90.00
#
_symmetry.space_group_name_H-M   'P 1'
#
loop_
_entity.id
_entity.type
_entity.pdbx_description
1 polymer ?
#
loop_
_entity_poly.entity_id
_entity_poly.type
_entity_poly.pdbx_seq_one_letter_code
_entity_poly.pdbx_strand_id
1 'polypeptide(L)'
;DADGATPLSALPLLEAQLDCRADLVIGSRAAVFAARPWRRRFMGRGFSLVVSLFTSSRARNAATRIDDTQCGFKLFSREAAHKCFSRLHLKGWAYDVELLF
;
A
#
# COMPACT_ATOMS: atom_id res chain seq x y z
N ASP A 1 2.06 9.21 5.67
CA ASP A 1 1.59 10.58 5.35
C ASP A 1 1.27 11.35 6.62
N ALA A 2 1.74 12.58 6.71
CA ALA A 2 1.49 13.48 7.85
C ALA A 2 0.39 14.52 7.56
N ASP A 3 -0.17 14.52 6.34
CA ASP A 3 -1.19 15.46 5.88
C ASP A 3 -2.62 15.10 6.33
N GLY A 4 -2.78 13.98 7.04
CA GLY A 4 -4.08 13.49 7.50
C GLY A 4 -4.97 12.93 6.39
N ALA A 5 -4.43 12.66 5.19
CA ALA A 5 -5.21 12.11 4.07
C ALA A 5 -5.81 10.72 4.37
N THR A 6 -5.23 9.99 5.32
CA THR A 6 -5.82 8.79 5.91
C THR A 6 -6.10 9.06 7.39
N PRO A 7 -7.36 8.90 7.85
CA PRO A 7 -7.70 9.23 9.22
C PRO A 7 -7.08 8.22 10.19
N LEU A 8 -6.45 8.72 11.26
CA LEU A 8 -5.83 7.85 12.29
C LEU A 8 -6.86 6.95 12.98
N SER A 9 -8.15 7.30 12.93
CA SER A 9 -9.24 6.44 13.40
C SER A 9 -9.36 5.11 12.65
N ALA A 10 -8.69 4.95 11.50
CA ALA A 10 -8.59 3.67 10.81
C ALA A 10 -7.52 2.73 11.41
N LEU A 11 -6.65 3.20 12.31
CA LEU A 11 -5.57 2.40 12.91
C LEU A 11 -6.08 1.13 13.62
N PRO A 12 -7.15 1.17 14.45
CA PRO A 12 -7.66 -0.04 15.11
C PRO A 12 -8.11 -1.12 14.13
N LEU A 13 -8.55 -0.74 12.93
CA LEU A 13 -8.92 -1.69 11.88
C LEU A 13 -7.68 -2.40 11.32
N LEU A 14 -6.56 -1.69 11.16
CA LEU A 14 -5.30 -2.29 10.72
C LEU A 14 -4.71 -3.20 11.80
N GLU A 15 -4.76 -2.78 13.07
CA GLU A 15 -4.29 -3.57 14.21
C GLU A 15 -5.05 -4.90 14.31
N ALA A 16 -6.39 -4.86 14.24
CA ALA A 16 -7.21 -6.07 14.27
C ALA A 16 -6.88 -7.05 13.12
N GLN A 17 -6.54 -6.54 11.93
CA GLN A 17 -6.15 -7.38 10.79
C GLN A 17 -4.73 -7.97 10.95
N LEU A 18 -3.81 -7.24 11.60
CA LEU A 18 -2.46 -7.72 11.88
C LEU A 18 -2.51 -8.90 12.87
N ASP A 19 -3.28 -8.76 13.94
CA ASP A 19 -3.45 -9.78 14.98
C ASP A 19 -4.08 -11.08 14.45
N CYS A 20 -4.89 -10.98 13.39
CA CYS A 20 -5.57 -12.13 12.77
C CYS A 20 -4.70 -12.97 11.82
N ARG A 21 -3.37 -12.76 11.75
CA ARG A 21 -2.33 -13.53 10.99
C ARG A 21 -1.71 -12.81 9.78
N ALA A 22 -1.72 -11.48 9.73
CA ALA A 22 -0.98 -10.75 8.68
C ALA A 22 0.33 -10.18 9.23
N ASP A 23 1.42 -10.30 8.48
CA ASP A 23 2.69 -9.63 8.78
C ASP A 23 2.74 -8.17 8.32
N LEU A 24 1.83 -7.81 7.42
CA LEU A 24 1.71 -6.49 6.80
C LEU A 24 0.26 -6.25 6.42
N VAL A 25 -0.29 -5.12 6.86
CA VAL A 25 -1.62 -4.63 6.48
C VAL A 25 -1.48 -3.27 5.81
N ILE A 26 -2.09 -3.11 4.64
CA ILE A 26 -2.01 -1.89 3.83
C ILE A 26 -3.41 -1.30 3.69
N GLY A 27 -3.57 -0.03 4.06
CA GLY A 27 -4.81 0.71 3.80
C GLY A 27 -5.02 0.93 2.31
N SER A 28 -6.26 1.17 1.88
CA SER A 28 -6.59 1.43 0.47
C SER A 28 -7.16 2.82 0.29
N ARG A 29 -6.66 3.56 -0.70
CA ARG A 29 -7.18 4.89 -1.07
C ARG A 29 -8.25 4.82 -2.15
N ALA A 30 -8.79 3.64 -2.47
CA ALA A 30 -9.75 3.47 -3.57
C ALA A 30 -10.93 4.47 -3.52
N ALA A 31 -11.49 4.70 -2.32
CA ALA A 31 -12.57 5.68 -2.11
C ALA A 31 -12.11 7.13 -2.38
N VAL A 32 -10.93 7.51 -1.89
CA VAL A 32 -10.36 8.85 -2.11
C VAL A 32 -10.02 9.07 -3.59
N PHE A 33 -9.51 8.04 -4.27
CA PHE A 33 -9.21 8.11 -5.71
C PHE A 33 -10.47 8.27 -6.56
N ALA A 34 -11.62 7.73 -6.14
CA ALA A 34 -12.87 7.86 -6.88
C ALA A 34 -13.33 9.32 -7.02
N ALA A 35 -13.08 10.15 -5.99
CA ALA A 35 -13.45 11.56 -5.94
C ALA A 35 -12.49 12.51 -6.71
N ARG A 36 -11.35 12.02 -7.23
CA ARG A 36 -10.36 12.85 -7.93
C ARG A 36 -10.77 13.17 -9.37
N PRO A 37 -10.27 14.27 -9.97
CA PRO A 37 -10.48 14.57 -11.39
C PRO A 37 -10.05 13.41 -12.30
N TRP A 38 -10.77 13.21 -13.40
CA TRP A 38 -10.59 12.05 -14.29
C TRP A 38 -9.15 11.89 -14.79
N ARG A 39 -8.43 12.98 -15.09
CA ARG A 39 -7.01 12.94 -15.51
C ARG A 39 -6.11 12.33 -14.44
N ARG A 40 -6.28 12.76 -13.17
CA ARG A 40 -5.54 12.19 -12.04
C ARG A 40 -5.90 10.72 -11.82
N ARG A 41 -7.17 10.34 -12.02
CA ARG A 41 -7.61 8.95 -11.94
C ARG A 41 -6.98 8.08 -13.03
N PHE A 42 -6.92 8.59 -14.26
CA PHE A 42 -6.31 7.90 -15.39
C PHE A 42 -4.81 7.65 -15.15
N MET A 43 -4.06 8.69 -14.77
CA MET A 43 -2.63 8.55 -14.46
C MET A 43 -2.38 7.59 -13.30
N GLY A 44 -3.15 7.69 -12.22
CA GLY A 44 -3.03 6.80 -11.07
C GLY A 44 -3.31 5.33 -11.42
N ARG A 45 -4.37 5.07 -12.21
CA ARG A 45 -4.71 3.73 -12.69
C ARG A 45 -3.65 3.18 -13.66
N GLY A 46 -3.12 4.02 -14.55
CA GLY A 46 -2.05 3.64 -15.46
C GLY A 46 -0.80 3.21 -14.70
N PHE A 47 -0.38 3.99 -13.70
CA PHE A 47 0.75 3.60 -12.85
C PHE A 47 0.46 2.32 -12.04
N SER A 48 -0.71 2.23 -11.43
CA SER A 48 -1.15 1.02 -10.72
C SER A 48 -1.17 -0.23 -11.60
N LEU A 49 -1.51 -0.09 -12.88
CA LEU A 49 -1.47 -1.18 -13.86
C LEU A 49 -0.04 -1.61 -14.14
N VAL A 50 0.85 -0.64 -14.43
CA VAL A 50 2.28 -0.91 -14.65
C VAL A 50 2.87 -1.66 -13.46
N VAL A 51 2.71 -1.14 -12.24
CA VAL A 51 3.21 -1.81 -11.04
C VAL A 51 2.66 -3.23 -10.92
N SER A 52 1.36 -3.42 -11.12
CA SER A 52 0.74 -4.74 -11.02
C SER A 52 1.22 -5.72 -12.09
N LEU A 53 1.58 -5.26 -13.29
CA LEU A 53 2.12 -6.11 -14.34
C LEU A 53 3.56 -6.57 -14.01
N PHE A 54 4.40 -5.66 -13.52
CA PHE A 54 5.79 -5.99 -13.18
C PHE A 54 5.94 -6.79 -11.89
N THR A 55 5.02 -6.61 -10.94
CA THR A 55 5.13 -7.20 -9.60
C THR A 55 4.16 -8.36 -9.35
N SER A 56 3.22 -8.60 -10.28
CA SER A 56 2.12 -9.54 -10.11
C SER A 56 1.28 -9.29 -8.84
N SER A 57 1.28 -8.07 -8.30
CA SER A 57 0.65 -7.76 -7.00
C SER A 57 -0.84 -8.12 -6.93
N ARG A 58 -1.55 -8.02 -8.06
CA ARG A 58 -2.98 -8.35 -8.17
C ARG A 58 -3.27 -9.78 -8.62
N ALA A 59 -2.28 -10.48 -9.17
CA ALA A 59 -2.40 -11.88 -9.61
C ALA A 59 -2.10 -12.88 -8.48
N ARG A 60 -1.68 -12.38 -7.30
CA ARG A 60 -1.52 -13.16 -6.08
C ARG A 60 -2.86 -13.72 -5.58
N ASN A 61 -2.78 -14.74 -4.73
CA ASN A 61 -3.98 -15.31 -4.08
C ASN A 61 -4.68 -14.26 -3.21
N ALA A 62 -5.94 -14.53 -2.85
CA ALA A 62 -6.76 -13.58 -2.07
C ALA A 62 -6.09 -13.14 -0.76
N ALA A 63 -5.26 -14.00 -0.14
CA ALA A 63 -4.56 -13.70 1.10
C ALA A 63 -3.34 -12.75 0.94
N THR A 64 -2.78 -12.63 -0.27
CA THR A 64 -1.54 -11.86 -0.51
C THR A 64 -1.68 -10.82 -1.63
N ARG A 65 -2.90 -10.62 -2.12
CA ARG A 65 -3.24 -9.64 -3.15
C ARG A 65 -3.09 -8.22 -2.59
N ILE A 66 -2.36 -7.36 -3.33
CA ILE A 66 -2.16 -5.95 -2.96
C ILE A 66 -2.69 -5.05 -4.08
N ASP A 67 -3.78 -4.34 -3.77
CA ASP A 67 -4.47 -3.48 -4.72
C ASP A 67 -3.99 -2.01 -4.71
N ASP A 68 -3.40 -1.52 -3.63
CA ASP A 68 -2.89 -0.15 -3.51
C ASP A 68 -1.49 -0.14 -2.90
N THR A 69 -0.51 -0.59 -3.68
CA THR A 69 0.91 -0.68 -3.28
C THR A 69 1.49 0.67 -2.83
N GLN A 70 0.95 1.75 -3.37
CA GLN A 70 1.41 3.13 -3.17
C GLN A 70 0.81 3.80 -1.92
N CYS A 71 -0.06 3.13 -1.16
CA CYS A 71 -0.69 3.72 0.02
C CYS A 71 0.31 3.76 1.18
N GLY A 72 0.66 4.95 1.66
CA GLY A 72 1.60 5.11 2.78
C GLY A 72 1.05 4.71 4.14
N PHE A 73 -0.25 4.40 4.26
CA PHE A 73 -0.85 3.92 5.51
C PHE A 73 -0.68 2.40 5.60
N LYS A 74 0.45 1.98 6.19
CA LYS A 74 0.85 0.58 6.30
C LYS A 74 1.18 0.26 7.77
N LEU A 75 0.76 -0.90 8.23
CA LEU A 75 1.10 -1.45 9.53
C LEU A 75 1.88 -2.75 9.34
N PHE A 76 2.98 -2.91 10.07
CA PHE A 76 3.91 -4.04 9.92
C PHE A 76 4.10 -4.75 11.25
N SER A 77 4.27 -6.08 11.20
CA SER A 77 4.96 -6.79 12.27
C SER A 77 6.41 -6.30 12.36
N ARG A 78 7.03 -6.42 13.54
CA ARG A 78 8.43 -6.01 13.75
C ARG A 78 9.37 -6.68 12.74
N GLU A 79 9.17 -7.97 12.51
CA GLU A 79 10.00 -8.75 11.59
C GLU A 79 9.81 -8.32 10.14
N ALA A 80 8.56 -8.10 9.71
CA ALA A 80 8.25 -7.61 8.37
C ALA A 80 8.85 -6.23 8.11
N ALA A 81 8.73 -5.31 9.07
CA ALA A 81 9.35 -3.99 8.98
C ALA A 81 10.86 -4.11 8.76
N HIS A 82 11.54 -4.94 9.57
CA HIS A 82 12.99 -5.10 9.44
C HIS A 82 13.41 -5.66 8.07
N LYS A 83 12.67 -6.65 7.54
CA LYS A 83 12.93 -7.24 6.21
C LYS A 83 12.65 -6.27 5.05
N CYS A 84 11.56 -5.53 5.10
CA CYS A 84 11.17 -4.59 4.05
C CYS A 84 12.11 -3.37 4.02
N PHE A 85 12.33 -2.73 5.17
CA PHE A 85 13.10 -1.48 5.20
C PHE A 85 14.61 -1.68 5.05
N SER A 86 15.17 -2.85 5.39
CA SER A 86 16.60 -3.14 5.17
C SER A 86 16.99 -3.26 3.69
N ARG A 87 16.02 -3.40 2.79
CA ARG A 87 16.23 -3.53 1.33
C ARG A 87 15.76 -2.32 0.54
N LEU A 88 15.36 -1.24 1.23
CA LEU A 88 14.85 -0.04 0.58
C LEU A 88 16.01 0.83 0.07
N HIS A 89 16.02 1.15 -1.22
CA HIS A 89 17.04 2.01 -1.83
C HIS A 89 16.48 3.36 -2.30
N LEU A 90 15.20 3.41 -2.67
CA LEU A 90 14.54 4.62 -3.14
C LEU A 90 14.32 5.60 -1.99
N LYS A 91 14.75 6.84 -2.21
CA LYS A 91 14.53 7.99 -1.30
C LYS A 91 13.39 8.91 -1.74
N GLY A 92 12.75 8.59 -2.88
CA GLY A 92 11.71 9.41 -3.51
C GLY A 92 10.31 8.81 -3.36
N TRP A 93 9.31 9.47 -3.95
CA TRP A 93 7.88 9.13 -3.80
C TRP A 93 7.48 7.68 -4.09
N ALA A 94 8.24 6.95 -4.92
CA ALA A 94 7.92 5.57 -5.28
C ALA A 94 8.38 4.51 -4.25
N TYR A 95 8.98 4.92 -3.13
CA TYR A 95 9.50 4.01 -2.10
C TYR A 95 8.42 3.05 -1.56
N ASP A 96 7.16 3.48 -1.52
CA ASP A 96 6.03 2.64 -1.10
C ASP A 96 5.85 1.36 -1.92
N VAL A 97 6.25 1.39 -3.20
CA VAL A 97 6.20 0.22 -4.08
C VAL A 97 7.40 -0.69 -3.85
N GLU A 98 8.61 -0.13 -3.79
CA GLU A 98 9.84 -0.91 -3.54
C GLU A 98 9.83 -1.58 -2.16
N LEU A 99 9.24 -0.93 -1.17
CA LEU A 99 9.09 -1.51 0.17
C LEU A 99 8.37 -2.87 0.16
N LEU A 100 7.58 -3.15 -0.88
CA LEU A 100 6.81 -4.37 -1.06
C LEU A 100 7.45 -5.40 -2.01
N PHE A 101 8.43 -5.00 -2.83
CA PHE A 101 8.98 -5.81 -3.94
C PHE A 101 10.49 -5.63 -4.09
#